data_AF-A0A4Q1VAA4-F1
#
_entry.id   AF-A0A4Q1VAA4-F1
#
_cell.length_a   1.000
_cell.length_b   1.000
_cell.length_c   1.000
_cell.angle_alpha   90.00
_cell.angle_beta   90.00
_cell.angle_gamma   90.00
#
_symmetry.space_group_name_H-M   'P 1'
#
loop_
_entity.id
_entity.type
_entity.pdbx_description
1 polymer ?
#
loop_
_entity_poly.entity_id
_entity_poly.type
_entity_poly.pdbx_seq_one_letter_code
_entity_poly.pdbx_strand_id
1 'polypeptide(L)'
;MFNTLKHASTRTALLAATLFATATGAFAQAPTEAQKSAIRSACRSDFMAHCSSVTPGGVEAYQCLQSHMSSLSSGCQTAVRAVEPAAAPKTEAAPAKSEPAKSEPAKTEAAPAAEAKPATAAPKAAAAKQPSSAQVSAVKSACRADYPKVCASVPPGGAPALECLEKNKAKVSPACAKAVTAATGGGGATAAAPASGAAPAGAAAPAATPAVIVLRPLRPREELFIVRSACGADIRTLCAGVAPGGGRIVQCIASNAASLSPACKDVLAPFAAQ
;
A
#
# COMPACT_ATOMS: atom_id res chain seq x y z
N MET A 1 74.88 -31.33 5.99
CA MET A 1 73.90 -30.68 5.08
C MET A 1 72.46 -31.02 5.48
N PHE A 2 72.00 -30.66 6.69
CA PHE A 2 70.62 -30.97 7.15
C PHE A 2 69.93 -29.87 7.96
N ASN A 3 70.55 -28.68 8.13
CA ASN A 3 69.97 -27.61 8.96
C ASN A 3 69.51 -26.37 8.19
N THR A 4 69.60 -26.37 6.86
CA THR A 4 69.19 -25.23 6.00
C THR A 4 67.82 -25.41 5.35
N LEU A 5 67.20 -26.59 5.39
CA LEU A 5 65.87 -26.81 4.78
C LEU A 5 64.69 -26.45 5.69
N LYS A 6 64.87 -26.36 7.02
CA LYS A 6 63.75 -26.15 7.95
C LYS A 6 63.33 -24.68 8.10
N HIS A 7 64.20 -23.74 7.73
CA HIS A 7 63.91 -22.29 7.77
C HIS A 7 63.31 -21.73 6.48
N ALA A 8 63.31 -22.49 5.38
CA ALA A 8 62.65 -22.09 4.15
C ALA A 8 61.12 -22.27 4.25
N SER A 9 60.63 -23.27 4.98
CA SER A 9 59.20 -23.59 5.05
C SER A 9 58.42 -22.68 6.02
N THR A 10 59.07 -22.12 7.04
CA THR A 10 58.40 -21.20 8.00
C THR A 10 58.29 -19.76 7.49
N ARG A 11 59.15 -19.33 6.56
CA ARG A 11 59.09 -17.97 6.00
C ARG A 11 58.03 -17.80 4.92
N THR A 12 57.65 -18.86 4.21
CA THR A 12 56.55 -18.81 3.22
C THR A 12 55.16 -18.83 3.86
N ALA A 13 55.04 -19.33 5.11
CA ALA A 13 53.77 -19.30 5.84
C ALA A 13 53.46 -17.90 6.44
N LEU A 14 54.46 -17.04 6.62
CA LEU A 14 54.29 -15.69 7.18
C LEU A 14 54.05 -14.60 6.12
N LEU A 15 54.25 -14.90 4.83
CA LEU A 15 53.93 -13.99 3.72
C LEU A 15 52.55 -14.23 3.08
N ALA A 16 51.84 -15.31 3.46
CA ALA A 16 50.49 -15.60 3.00
C ALA A 16 49.38 -15.12 3.98
N ALA A 17 49.75 -14.60 5.16
CA ALA A 17 48.80 -14.19 6.20
C ALA A 17 48.54 -12.67 6.28
N THR A 18 49.24 -11.83 5.51
CA THR A 18 49.05 -10.37 5.53
C THR A 18 48.38 -9.80 4.26
N LEU A 19 47.89 -10.65 3.36
CA LEU A 19 47.13 -10.25 2.17
C LEU A 19 45.61 -10.49 2.29
N PHE A 20 45.12 -10.84 3.47
CA PHE A 20 43.70 -11.06 3.76
C PHE A 20 43.10 -10.04 4.74
N ALA A 21 43.64 -8.81 4.80
CA ALA A 21 43.27 -7.82 5.81
C ALA A 21 42.78 -6.45 5.26
N THR A 22 42.50 -6.30 3.96
CA THR A 22 41.85 -5.07 3.43
C THR A 22 40.88 -5.38 2.29
N ALA A 23 39.80 -6.10 2.60
CA ALA A 23 38.64 -6.17 1.72
C ALA A 23 37.35 -6.37 2.51
N THR A 24 37.11 -5.52 3.52
CA THR A 24 35.73 -5.16 3.84
C THR A 24 35.22 -4.29 2.71
N GLY A 25 34.83 -4.94 1.61
CA GLY A 25 34.07 -4.30 0.56
C GLY A 25 32.86 -3.66 1.21
N ALA A 26 32.78 -2.33 1.11
CA ALA A 26 31.54 -1.62 1.28
C ALA A 26 30.56 -2.22 0.27
N PHE A 27 29.75 -3.18 0.70
CA PHE A 27 28.55 -3.54 -0.05
C PHE A 27 27.82 -2.24 -0.29
N ALA A 28 27.63 -1.87 -1.56
CA ALA A 28 26.66 -0.85 -1.92
C ALA A 28 25.36 -1.23 -1.21
N GLN A 29 25.02 -0.52 -0.13
CA GLN A 29 23.91 -0.89 0.73
C GLN A 29 22.65 -0.63 -0.08
N ALA A 30 22.13 -1.68 -0.72
CA ALA A 30 20.85 -1.61 -1.37
C ALA A 30 19.82 -1.16 -0.33
N PRO A 31 18.88 -0.27 -0.68
CA PRO A 31 17.91 0.22 0.27
C PRO A 31 17.19 -0.91 0.98
N THR A 32 17.10 -0.80 2.29
CA THR A 32 16.34 -1.75 3.11
C THR A 32 14.88 -1.77 2.67
N GLU A 33 14.18 -2.90 2.87
CA GLU A 33 12.75 -3.00 2.53
C GLU A 33 11.91 -1.95 3.28
N ALA A 34 12.33 -1.59 4.50
CA ALA A 34 11.76 -0.49 5.27
C ALA A 34 11.89 0.85 4.53
N GLN A 35 13.09 1.21 4.04
CA GLN A 35 13.32 2.42 3.24
C GLN A 35 12.52 2.42 1.93
N LYS A 36 12.49 1.30 1.19
CA LYS A 36 11.67 1.19 -0.03
C LYS A 36 10.19 1.40 0.25
N SER A 37 9.69 0.88 1.38
CA SER A 37 8.30 1.08 1.79
C SER A 37 8.00 2.54 2.17
N ALA A 38 8.94 3.20 2.84
CA ALA A 38 8.84 4.61 3.20
C ALA A 38 8.80 5.49 1.95
N ILE A 39 9.72 5.28 0.99
CA ILE A 39 9.71 5.96 -0.31
C ILE A 39 8.37 5.73 -1.02
N ARG A 40 7.89 4.49 -1.09
CA ARG A 40 6.63 4.16 -1.76
C ARG A 40 5.43 4.89 -1.14
N SER A 41 5.42 5.07 0.18
CA SER A 41 4.34 5.81 0.85
C SER A 41 4.41 7.31 0.58
N ALA A 42 5.61 7.90 0.61
CA ALA A 42 5.82 9.33 0.36
C ALA A 42 5.63 9.71 -1.11
N CYS A 43 6.01 8.83 -2.03
CA CYS A 43 6.01 9.05 -3.48
C CYS A 43 4.77 8.51 -4.20
N ARG A 44 3.73 8.05 -3.48
CA ARG A 44 2.63 7.32 -4.11
C ARG A 44 1.88 8.13 -5.16
N SER A 45 1.58 9.40 -4.86
CA SER A 45 0.91 10.31 -5.79
C SER A 45 1.78 10.64 -6.99
N ASP A 46 3.05 10.96 -6.75
CA ASP A 46 4.00 11.36 -7.79
C ASP A 46 4.35 10.20 -8.72
N PHE A 47 4.48 8.99 -8.17
CA PHE A 47 4.68 7.77 -8.95
C PHE A 47 3.49 7.50 -9.90
N MET A 48 2.25 7.74 -9.46
CA MET A 48 1.09 7.57 -10.33
C MET A 48 1.01 8.64 -11.44
N ALA A 49 1.49 9.85 -11.16
CA ALA A 49 1.50 10.95 -12.13
C ALA A 49 2.62 10.83 -13.17
N HIS A 50 3.80 10.34 -12.76
CA HIS A 50 5.01 10.38 -13.60
C HIS A 50 5.61 9.01 -13.95
N CYS A 51 5.26 7.94 -13.23
CA CYS A 51 5.90 6.62 -13.34
C CYS A 51 4.91 5.45 -13.44
N SER A 52 3.66 5.69 -13.86
CA SER A 52 2.59 4.68 -13.85
C SER A 52 2.80 3.49 -14.81
N SER A 53 3.71 3.60 -15.78
CA SER A 53 4.11 2.53 -16.70
C SER A 53 5.14 1.55 -16.11
N VAL A 54 5.70 1.86 -14.93
CA VAL A 54 6.79 1.11 -14.32
C VAL A 54 6.27 0.20 -13.20
N THR A 55 6.90 -0.96 -13.02
CA THR A 55 6.50 -1.92 -11.98
C THR A 55 6.83 -1.36 -10.58
N PRO A 56 5.83 -1.21 -9.68
CA PRO A 56 6.06 -0.61 -8.38
C PRO A 56 6.92 -1.50 -7.47
N GLY A 57 7.87 -0.88 -6.77
CA GLY A 57 8.67 -1.54 -5.72
C GLY A 57 9.97 -2.21 -6.18
N GLY A 58 10.32 -2.11 -7.46
CA GLY A 58 11.63 -2.51 -7.99
C GLY A 58 12.60 -1.34 -8.17
N VAL A 59 13.82 -1.64 -8.62
CA VAL A 59 14.83 -0.65 -9.00
C VAL A 59 14.35 0.28 -10.12
N GLU A 60 13.57 -0.26 -11.07
CA GLU A 60 12.96 0.50 -12.16
C GLU A 60 12.07 1.64 -11.66
N ALA A 61 11.27 1.39 -10.61
CA ALA A 61 10.41 2.41 -10.02
C ALA A 61 11.23 3.55 -9.40
N TYR A 62 12.38 3.22 -8.79
CA TYR A 62 13.26 4.21 -8.21
C TYR A 62 14.00 5.01 -9.29
N GLN A 63 14.48 4.38 -10.36
CA GLN A 63 15.10 5.07 -11.51
C GLN A 63 14.13 6.03 -12.21
N CYS A 64 12.87 5.64 -12.35
CA CYS A 64 11.84 6.54 -12.88
C CYS A 64 11.65 7.76 -11.96
N LEU A 65 11.54 7.55 -10.65
CA LEU A 65 11.45 8.66 -9.68
C LEU A 65 12.68 9.56 -9.75
N GLN A 66 13.89 9.00 -9.86
CA GLN A 66 15.12 9.76 -10.01
C GLN A 66 15.12 10.63 -11.29
N SER A 67 14.64 10.08 -12.41
CA SER A 67 14.51 10.82 -13.68
C SER A 67 13.49 11.96 -13.61
N HIS A 68 12.54 11.89 -12.68
CA HIS A 68 11.48 12.88 -12.51
C HIS A 68 11.64 13.78 -11.29
N MET A 69 12.82 13.80 -10.64
CA MET A 69 13.07 14.51 -9.37
C MET A 69 12.53 15.95 -9.31
N SER A 70 12.63 16.72 -10.39
CA SER A 70 12.13 18.10 -10.46
C SER A 70 10.60 18.21 -10.48
N SER A 71 9.91 17.15 -10.92
CA SER A 71 8.45 17.08 -11.01
C SER A 71 7.81 16.38 -9.81
N LEU A 72 8.60 15.75 -8.94
CA LEU A 72 8.11 15.11 -7.72
C LEU A 72 7.81 16.16 -6.64
N SER A 73 6.84 15.84 -5.77
CA SER A 73 6.57 16.60 -4.55
C SER A 73 7.79 16.66 -3.62
N SER A 74 7.89 17.73 -2.82
CA SER A 74 9.02 17.94 -1.88
C SER A 74 9.19 16.79 -0.88
N GLY A 75 8.09 16.19 -0.43
CA GLY A 75 8.10 15.01 0.44
C GLY A 75 8.69 13.78 -0.25
N CYS A 76 8.34 13.56 -1.53
CA CYS A 76 8.87 12.47 -2.32
C CYS A 76 10.35 12.69 -2.68
N GLN A 77 10.74 13.91 -3.07
CA GLN A 77 12.14 14.27 -3.33
C GLN A 77 13.03 13.98 -2.13
N THR A 78 12.58 14.36 -0.93
CA THR A 78 13.32 14.13 0.31
C THR A 78 13.51 12.64 0.58
N ALA A 79 12.47 11.83 0.38
CA ALA A 79 12.53 10.38 0.57
C ALA A 79 13.44 9.68 -0.45
N VAL A 80 13.44 10.12 -1.71
CA VAL A 80 14.31 9.56 -2.77
C VAL A 80 15.77 9.92 -2.50
N ARG A 81 16.08 11.17 -2.14
CA ARG A 81 17.44 11.64 -1.83
C ARG A 81 18.02 11.01 -0.56
N ALA A 82 17.20 10.68 0.42
CA ALA A 82 17.65 10.03 1.66
C ALA A 82 18.13 8.58 1.46
N VAL A 83 17.87 8.00 0.27
CA VAL A 83 18.15 6.61 -0.07
C VAL A 83 19.14 6.48 -1.23
N GLU A 84 19.33 7.54 -2.00
CA GLU A 84 20.48 7.65 -2.90
C GLU A 84 21.73 7.48 -2.03
N PRO A 85 22.66 6.58 -2.39
CA PRO A 85 23.73 6.17 -1.49
C PRO A 85 24.37 7.43 -0.93
N ALA A 86 24.31 7.58 0.40
CA ALA A 86 25.01 8.64 1.09
C ALA A 86 26.45 8.60 0.60
N ALA A 87 26.82 9.52 -0.28
CA ALA A 87 28.21 9.83 -0.52
C ALA A 87 28.75 10.21 0.85
N ALA A 88 29.52 9.29 1.42
CA ALA A 88 30.24 9.29 2.69
C ALA A 88 29.93 10.44 3.69
N PRO A 89 29.60 10.15 4.96
CA PRO A 89 29.80 11.14 6.01
C PRO A 89 31.30 11.41 6.10
N LYS A 90 31.75 12.58 5.62
CA LYS A 90 33.04 13.14 6.02
C LYS A 90 32.90 13.57 7.47
N THR A 91 33.17 12.65 8.39
CA THR A 91 33.59 13.01 9.74
C THR A 91 35.10 12.90 9.78
N GLU A 92 35.77 14.04 9.68
CA GLU A 92 37.05 14.27 10.33
C GLU A 92 36.86 15.54 11.18
N ALA A 93 36.65 15.34 12.48
CA ALA A 93 36.98 16.33 13.50
C ALA A 93 38.50 16.17 13.74
N ALA A 94 39.33 17.21 13.87
CA ALA A 94 39.35 18.22 14.95
C ALA A 94 40.49 19.25 14.63
N PRO A 95 40.79 20.28 15.47
CA PRO A 95 40.14 20.74 16.70
C PRO A 95 39.79 22.25 16.73
N ALA A 96 39.03 22.61 17.76
CA ALA A 96 38.75 23.97 18.18
C ALA A 96 40.01 24.74 18.60
N LYS A 97 40.02 26.05 18.30
CA LYS A 97 40.70 27.09 19.09
C LYS A 97 39.78 28.31 19.21
N SER A 98 39.73 28.81 20.43
CA SER A 98 38.80 29.77 21.01
C SER A 98 39.03 31.23 20.59
N GLU A 99 37.92 31.97 20.43
CA GLU A 99 37.58 33.36 20.87
C GLU A 99 38.54 34.57 20.62
N PRO A 100 38.07 35.86 20.66
CA PRO A 100 36.87 36.36 21.36
C PRO A 100 35.94 37.38 20.63
N ALA A 101 34.70 37.41 21.14
CA ALA A 101 33.81 38.55 21.45
C ALA A 101 33.59 39.74 20.49
N LYS A 102 32.30 40.03 20.22
CA LYS A 102 31.64 41.23 20.81
C LYS A 102 30.09 41.12 20.81
N SER A 103 29.52 41.13 22.01
CA SER A 103 28.14 41.49 22.40
C SER A 103 27.82 42.96 22.02
N GLU A 104 26.62 43.48 21.80
CA GLU A 104 25.32 43.53 22.52
C GLU A 104 24.44 44.59 21.76
N PRO A 105 23.19 44.98 22.13
CA PRO A 105 22.08 44.33 22.87
C PRO A 105 20.67 44.44 22.20
N ALA A 106 19.72 43.68 22.77
CA ALA A 106 18.29 43.98 23.08
C ALA A 106 17.34 44.51 21.98
N LYS A 107 16.08 44.01 21.87
CA LYS A 107 15.08 44.08 22.94
C LYS A 107 13.99 43.01 22.82
N THR A 108 13.78 42.30 23.93
CA THR A 108 12.56 41.60 24.31
C THR A 108 11.47 42.61 24.67
N GLU A 109 10.23 42.38 24.25
CA GLU A 109 9.08 42.78 25.07
C GLU A 109 8.13 41.59 25.20
N ALA A 110 7.86 41.26 26.46
CA ALA A 110 7.16 40.09 26.90
C ALA A 110 5.64 40.32 26.90
N ALA A 111 4.95 39.18 26.96
CA ALA A 111 3.51 38.93 27.13
C ALA A 111 2.81 39.76 28.23
N PRO A 112 1.49 39.59 28.37
CA PRO A 112 1.09 38.52 29.29
C PRO A 112 -0.07 37.65 28.82
N ALA A 113 -0.07 36.44 29.39
CA ALA A 113 -1.12 35.46 29.38
C ALA A 113 -2.38 35.93 30.12
N ALA A 114 -3.52 35.33 29.77
CA ALA A 114 -4.66 35.16 30.68
C ALA A 114 -5.35 33.81 30.40
N GLU A 115 -5.55 33.04 31.47
CA GLU A 115 -6.05 31.67 31.51
C GLU A 115 -7.59 31.52 31.33
N ALA A 116 -7.95 30.41 30.70
CA ALA A 116 -9.07 29.47 30.92
C ALA A 116 -10.46 29.92 31.43
N LYS A 117 -11.50 29.61 30.62
CA LYS A 117 -12.57 28.63 30.97
C LYS A 117 -13.45 28.31 29.73
N PRO A 118 -14.29 27.24 29.73
CA PRO A 118 -14.54 26.40 28.57
C PRO A 118 -15.85 26.73 27.85
N ALA A 119 -15.80 26.84 26.53
CA ALA A 119 -17.00 26.86 25.70
C ALA A 119 -17.12 25.51 24.98
N THR A 120 -18.09 24.72 25.42
CA THR A 120 -18.74 23.68 24.62
C THR A 120 -19.10 24.25 23.24
N ALA A 121 -18.48 23.72 22.18
CA ALA A 121 -18.92 23.95 20.81
C ALA A 121 -19.40 22.63 20.21
N ALA A 122 -20.73 22.59 20.02
CA ALA A 122 -21.47 21.67 19.18
C ALA A 122 -20.86 21.58 17.74
N PRO A 123 -21.24 20.55 16.96
CA PRO A 123 -20.45 20.07 15.83
C PRO A 123 -20.33 21.11 14.71
N LYS A 124 -19.09 21.31 14.24
CA LYS A 124 -18.79 22.18 13.10
C LYS A 124 -19.43 21.60 11.84
N ALA A 125 -20.37 22.37 11.28
CA ALA A 125 -21.02 22.11 10.01
C ALA A 125 -20.05 22.18 8.83
N ALA A 126 -20.23 21.21 7.92
CA ALA A 126 -20.06 21.23 6.47
C ALA A 126 -18.80 21.90 5.87
N ALA A 127 -17.76 21.09 5.66
CA ALA A 127 -16.80 21.30 4.57
C ALA A 127 -17.35 20.74 3.24
N ALA A 128 -17.08 21.44 2.15
CA ALA A 128 -17.60 21.17 0.82
C ALA A 128 -17.24 19.78 0.26
N LYS A 129 -18.28 18.99 -0.01
CA LYS A 129 -18.54 18.17 -1.21
C LYS A 129 -17.43 17.26 -1.79
N GLN A 130 -16.54 16.71 -0.97
CA GLN A 130 -15.81 15.49 -1.36
C GLN A 130 -16.55 14.24 -0.84
N PRO A 131 -16.81 13.25 -1.70
CA PRO A 131 -17.40 11.99 -1.26
C PRO A 131 -16.46 11.28 -0.29
N SER A 132 -17.01 10.82 0.82
CA SER A 132 -16.33 10.00 1.81
C SER A 132 -15.73 8.73 1.17
N SER A 133 -14.69 8.17 1.81
CA SER A 133 -14.08 6.90 1.39
C SER A 133 -15.10 5.76 1.25
N ALA A 134 -16.12 5.76 2.12
CA ALA A 134 -17.25 4.84 2.05
C ALA A 134 -18.06 5.02 0.75
N GLN A 135 -18.43 6.25 0.39
CA GLN A 135 -19.15 6.54 -0.86
C GLN A 135 -18.32 6.17 -2.09
N VAL A 136 -17.03 6.47 -2.10
CA VAL A 136 -16.12 6.08 -3.20
C VAL A 136 -16.07 4.56 -3.36
N SER A 137 -16.05 3.81 -2.25
CA SER A 137 -16.06 2.33 -2.29
C SER A 137 -17.40 1.74 -2.76
N ALA A 138 -18.52 2.38 -2.43
CA ALA A 138 -19.85 2.01 -2.87
C ALA A 138 -20.02 2.25 -4.38
N VAL A 139 -19.60 3.41 -4.88
CA VAL A 139 -19.60 3.72 -6.32
C VAL A 139 -18.71 2.76 -7.08
N LYS A 140 -17.48 2.52 -6.60
CA LYS A 140 -16.56 1.56 -7.24
C LYS A 140 -17.17 0.17 -7.32
N SER A 141 -17.94 -0.24 -6.32
CA SER A 141 -18.58 -1.56 -6.29
C SER A 141 -19.78 -1.68 -7.24
N ALA A 142 -20.62 -0.65 -7.29
CA ALA A 142 -21.79 -0.60 -8.18
C ALA A 142 -21.40 -0.46 -9.66
N CYS A 143 -20.30 0.27 -9.95
CA CYS A 143 -19.87 0.58 -11.31
C CYS A 143 -18.82 -0.39 -11.88
N ARG A 144 -18.49 -1.51 -11.20
CA ARG A 144 -17.39 -2.41 -11.62
C ARG A 144 -17.52 -2.91 -13.06
N ALA A 145 -18.73 -3.19 -13.53
CA ALA A 145 -18.97 -3.73 -14.86
C ALA A 145 -19.07 -2.65 -15.96
N ASP A 146 -19.35 -1.41 -15.58
CA ASP A 146 -19.58 -0.28 -16.49
C ASP A 146 -18.31 0.57 -16.69
N TYR A 147 -17.54 0.77 -15.61
CA TYR A 147 -16.32 1.57 -15.62
C TYR A 147 -15.31 1.19 -16.72
N PRO A 148 -14.95 -0.10 -16.94
CA PRO A 148 -14.00 -0.46 -17.99
C PRO A 148 -14.54 -0.25 -19.41
N LYS A 149 -15.87 -0.12 -19.60
CA LYS A 149 -16.49 0.12 -20.91
C LYS A 149 -16.67 1.61 -21.21
N VAL A 150 -16.82 2.41 -20.16
CA VAL A 150 -17.22 3.83 -20.27
C VAL A 150 -16.09 4.79 -19.89
N CYS A 151 -15.19 4.39 -18.99
CA CYS A 151 -14.13 5.21 -18.40
C CYS A 151 -12.74 4.53 -18.44
N ALA A 152 -12.47 3.70 -19.45
CA ALA A 152 -11.25 2.88 -19.53
C ALA A 152 -9.93 3.66 -19.39
N SER A 153 -9.88 4.91 -19.88
CA SER A 153 -8.69 5.77 -19.84
C SER A 153 -8.52 6.57 -18.56
N VAL A 154 -9.42 6.41 -17.58
CA VAL A 154 -9.42 7.17 -16.33
C VAL A 154 -8.97 6.26 -15.19
N PRO A 155 -8.03 6.68 -14.33
CA PRO A 155 -7.61 5.90 -13.16
C PRO A 155 -8.79 5.63 -12.21
N PRO A 156 -9.02 4.37 -11.77
CA PRO A 156 -10.17 4.04 -10.94
C PRO A 156 -10.01 4.57 -9.50
N GLY A 157 -10.97 5.40 -9.09
CA GLY A 157 -11.04 5.99 -7.75
C GLY A 157 -10.69 7.48 -7.74
N GLY A 158 -11.16 8.18 -6.71
CA GLY A 158 -10.97 9.63 -6.57
C GLY A 158 -11.87 10.48 -7.47
N ALA A 159 -11.57 11.78 -7.52
CA ALA A 159 -12.33 12.77 -8.28
C ALA A 159 -12.41 12.49 -9.80
N PRO A 160 -11.32 12.13 -10.53
CA PRO A 160 -11.41 11.97 -11.99
C PRO A 160 -12.30 10.79 -12.41
N ALA A 161 -12.29 9.70 -11.64
CA ALA A 161 -13.19 8.56 -11.87
C ALA A 161 -14.66 8.94 -11.69
N LEU A 162 -14.97 9.74 -10.68
CA LEU A 162 -16.33 10.21 -10.44
C LEU A 162 -16.78 11.17 -11.54
N GLU A 163 -15.94 12.11 -11.95
CA GLU A 163 -16.28 13.04 -13.03
C GLU A 163 -16.56 12.34 -14.36
N CYS A 164 -15.77 11.31 -14.70
CA CYS A 164 -16.03 10.49 -15.90
C CYS A 164 -17.37 9.75 -15.82
N LEU A 165 -17.68 9.15 -14.66
CA LEU A 165 -18.94 8.46 -14.43
C LEU A 165 -20.14 9.42 -14.44
N GLU A 166 -19.97 10.64 -13.93
CA GLU A 166 -20.99 11.68 -13.97
C GLU A 166 -21.31 12.14 -15.39
N LYS A 167 -20.27 12.42 -16.19
CA LYS A 167 -20.40 12.79 -17.60
C LYS A 167 -21.05 11.69 -18.45
N ASN A 168 -20.94 10.43 -18.02
CA ASN A 168 -21.48 9.28 -18.74
C ASN A 168 -22.63 8.56 -18.00
N LYS A 169 -23.37 9.23 -17.11
CA LYS A 169 -24.48 8.63 -16.34
C LYS A 169 -25.54 7.92 -17.19
N ALA A 170 -25.75 8.37 -18.43
CA ALA A 170 -26.69 7.75 -19.37
C ALA A 170 -26.15 6.47 -20.04
N LYS A 171 -24.83 6.22 -19.98
CA LYS A 171 -24.16 5.06 -20.60
C LYS A 171 -23.78 3.97 -19.61
N VAL A 172 -24.00 4.19 -18.32
CA VAL A 172 -23.73 3.22 -17.25
C VAL A 172 -25.03 2.54 -16.81
N SER A 173 -24.91 1.39 -16.14
CA SER A 173 -26.06 0.70 -15.57
C SER A 173 -26.85 1.59 -14.59
N PRO A 174 -28.17 1.36 -14.43
CA PRO A 174 -29.00 2.09 -13.46
C PRO A 174 -28.48 1.99 -12.02
N ALA A 175 -27.86 0.85 -11.66
CA ALA A 175 -27.23 0.65 -10.36
C ALA A 175 -26.02 1.56 -10.17
N CYS A 176 -25.16 1.67 -11.19
CA CYS A 176 -24.02 2.58 -11.19
C CYS A 176 -24.47 4.05 -11.14
N ALA A 177 -25.43 4.46 -11.98
CA ALA A 177 -25.94 5.84 -12.00
C ALA A 177 -26.54 6.27 -10.65
N LYS A 178 -27.30 5.39 -9.98
CA LYS A 178 -27.84 5.63 -8.64
C LYS A 178 -26.73 5.81 -7.60
N ALA A 179 -25.71 4.96 -7.62
CA ALA A 179 -24.59 5.06 -6.69
C ALA A 179 -23.78 6.35 -6.88
N VAL A 180 -23.54 6.76 -8.13
CA VAL A 180 -22.83 8.01 -8.44
C VAL A 180 -23.64 9.22 -7.98
N THR A 181 -24.97 9.20 -8.18
CA THR A 181 -25.85 10.29 -7.75
C THR A 181 -25.97 10.39 -6.22
N ALA A 182 -25.99 9.26 -5.51
CA ALA A 182 -25.92 9.23 -4.04
C ALA A 182 -24.56 9.69 -3.48
N ALA A 183 -23.49 9.59 -4.27
CA ALA A 183 -22.18 10.08 -3.89
C ALA A 183 -22.00 11.58 -4.11
N THR A 184 -22.70 12.19 -5.08
CA THR A 184 -22.56 13.62 -5.42
C THR A 184 -23.71 14.51 -4.92
N GLY A 185 -24.88 13.92 -4.67
CA GLY A 185 -25.95 14.52 -3.90
C GLY A 185 -25.84 14.07 -2.44
N GLY A 186 -25.25 14.90 -1.58
CA GLY A 186 -25.10 14.62 -0.16
C GLY A 186 -26.45 14.31 0.49
N GLY A 187 -26.72 13.03 0.72
CA GLY A 187 -27.91 12.53 1.37
C GLY A 187 -27.54 11.28 2.16
N GLY A 188 -27.55 11.40 3.48
CA GLY A 188 -27.46 10.27 4.40
C GLY A 188 -28.58 9.26 4.16
N ALA A 189 -28.26 8.01 4.44
CA ALA A 189 -29.07 6.84 4.13
C ALA A 189 -30.48 6.86 4.74
N THR A 190 -31.43 6.26 4.02
CA THR A 190 -32.24 5.19 4.59
C THR A 190 -32.18 3.98 3.67
N ALA A 191 -31.95 2.82 4.28
CA ALA A 191 -32.05 1.53 3.64
C ALA A 191 -33.41 1.34 2.98
N ALA A 192 -33.38 0.85 1.74
CA ALA A 192 -34.44 0.01 1.18
C ALA A 192 -33.75 -0.94 0.20
N ALA A 193 -33.61 -2.19 0.62
CA ALA A 193 -33.39 -3.29 -0.31
C ALA A 193 -34.57 -3.36 -1.30
N PRO A 194 -34.34 -3.81 -2.53
CA PRO A 194 -35.29 -4.71 -3.14
C PRO A 194 -34.76 -6.13 -3.00
N ALA A 195 -35.63 -6.96 -2.43
CA ALA A 195 -35.57 -8.40 -2.57
C ALA A 195 -35.71 -8.80 -4.05
N SER A 196 -35.10 -9.94 -4.38
CA SER A 196 -35.51 -10.90 -5.41
C SER A 196 -35.74 -10.37 -6.83
N GLY A 197 -34.69 -10.38 -7.64
CA GLY A 197 -34.81 -10.59 -9.08
C GLY A 197 -34.53 -12.06 -9.40
N ALA A 198 -35.57 -12.80 -9.72
CA ALA A 198 -35.50 -14.19 -10.18
C ALA A 198 -34.57 -14.31 -11.39
N ALA A 199 -33.69 -15.30 -11.35
CA ALA A 199 -32.93 -15.73 -12.51
C ALA A 199 -33.88 -16.32 -13.57
N PRO A 200 -33.74 -16.00 -14.87
CA PRO A 200 -34.37 -16.81 -15.89
C PRO A 200 -33.69 -18.19 -15.89
N ALA A 201 -34.51 -19.23 -15.87
CA ALA A 201 -34.09 -20.60 -16.11
C ALA A 201 -33.42 -20.66 -17.50
N GLY A 202 -32.09 -20.81 -17.50
CA GLY A 202 -31.29 -21.03 -18.69
C GLY A 202 -31.33 -22.50 -19.09
N ALA A 203 -31.72 -22.73 -20.34
CA ALA A 203 -31.86 -24.01 -20.99
C ALA A 203 -30.65 -24.94 -20.84
N ALA A 204 -30.95 -26.25 -20.78
CA ALA A 204 -29.97 -27.33 -20.81
C ALA A 204 -29.11 -27.26 -22.09
N ALA A 205 -27.80 -27.07 -21.90
CA ALA A 205 -26.79 -27.28 -22.92
C ALA A 205 -26.33 -28.75 -22.90
N PRO A 206 -25.98 -29.34 -24.06
CA PRO A 206 -25.65 -30.76 -24.14
C PRO A 206 -24.31 -31.06 -23.45
N ALA A 207 -24.20 -32.28 -22.94
CA ALA A 207 -23.01 -32.80 -22.27
C ALA A 207 -21.79 -32.76 -23.20
N ALA A 208 -20.82 -31.91 -22.85
CA ALA A 208 -19.47 -31.95 -23.43
C ALA A 208 -18.63 -33.00 -22.67
N THR A 209 -17.86 -33.77 -23.42
CA THR A 209 -16.95 -34.80 -22.93
C THR A 209 -15.93 -34.25 -21.93
N PRO A 210 -15.45 -35.07 -20.96
CA PRO A 210 -14.54 -34.61 -19.94
C PRO A 210 -13.17 -34.31 -20.55
N ALA A 211 -12.89 -33.03 -20.79
CA ALA A 211 -11.53 -32.56 -20.93
C ALA A 211 -10.85 -32.71 -19.57
N VAL A 212 -9.76 -33.48 -19.51
CA VAL A 212 -8.92 -33.58 -18.31
C VAL A 212 -8.21 -32.23 -18.15
N ILE A 213 -8.85 -31.31 -17.43
CA ILE A 213 -8.25 -30.05 -17.01
C ILE A 213 -7.24 -30.40 -15.93
N VAL A 214 -5.96 -30.40 -16.29
CA VAL A 214 -4.88 -30.46 -15.31
C VAL A 214 -4.87 -29.11 -14.59
N LEU A 215 -5.54 -29.04 -13.43
CA LEU A 215 -5.55 -27.87 -12.57
C LEU A 215 -4.11 -27.63 -12.08
N ARG A 216 -3.51 -26.55 -12.59
CA ARG A 216 -2.24 -26.04 -12.08
C ARG A 216 -2.43 -25.72 -10.58
N PRO A 217 -1.44 -26.02 -9.71
CA PRO A 217 -1.49 -25.63 -8.31
C PRO A 217 -1.73 -24.11 -8.21
N LEU A 218 -2.77 -23.74 -7.49
CA LEU A 218 -3.13 -22.35 -7.22
C LEU A 218 -1.95 -21.66 -6.52
N ARG A 219 -1.65 -20.42 -6.93
CA ARG A 219 -0.62 -19.61 -6.29
C ARG A 219 -1.16 -19.12 -4.93
N PRO A 220 -0.29 -18.88 -3.92
CA PRO A 220 -0.72 -18.38 -2.62
C PRO A 220 -1.55 -17.08 -2.66
N ARG A 221 -1.35 -16.24 -3.69
CA ARG A 221 -2.15 -15.02 -3.90
C ARG A 221 -3.55 -15.29 -4.43
N GLU A 222 -3.70 -16.32 -5.27
CA GLU A 222 -4.98 -16.73 -5.82
C GLU A 222 -5.81 -17.41 -4.73
N GLU A 223 -5.20 -18.27 -3.93
CA GLU A 223 -5.81 -18.87 -2.74
C GLU A 223 -6.38 -17.82 -1.79
N LEU A 224 -5.56 -16.83 -1.43
CA LEU A 224 -6.00 -15.75 -0.54
C LEU A 224 -7.16 -14.94 -1.15
N PHE A 225 -7.14 -14.74 -2.47
CA PHE A 225 -8.22 -14.06 -3.17
C PHE A 225 -9.51 -14.87 -3.16
N ILE A 226 -9.43 -16.18 -3.42
CA ILE A 226 -10.57 -17.11 -3.42
C ILE A 226 -11.20 -17.15 -2.03
N VAL A 227 -10.41 -17.40 -0.98
CA VAL A 227 -10.88 -17.40 0.43
C VAL A 227 -11.54 -16.08 0.80
N ARG A 228 -10.91 -14.95 0.46
CA ARG A 228 -11.46 -13.62 0.76
C ARG A 228 -12.74 -13.31 -0.01
N SER A 229 -12.90 -13.88 -1.21
CA SER A 229 -14.11 -13.73 -2.02
C SER A 229 -15.27 -14.55 -1.47
N ALA A 230 -15.03 -15.81 -1.10
CA ALA A 230 -16.04 -16.73 -0.58
C ALA A 230 -16.47 -16.35 0.84
N CYS A 231 -15.51 -16.09 1.72
CA CYS A 231 -15.77 -15.73 3.12
C CYS A 231 -16.04 -14.23 3.32
N GLY A 232 -16.06 -13.41 2.26
CA GLY A 232 -16.17 -11.96 2.38
C GLY A 232 -17.51 -11.48 2.96
N ALA A 233 -18.60 -12.23 2.79
CA ALA A 233 -19.87 -11.94 3.43
C ALA A 233 -19.81 -12.29 4.93
N ASP A 234 -19.37 -13.51 5.25
CA ASP A 234 -19.22 -14.00 6.63
C ASP A 234 -18.29 -13.14 7.48
N ILE A 235 -17.16 -12.69 6.92
CA ILE A 235 -16.23 -11.78 7.62
C ILE A 235 -16.91 -10.46 7.97
N ARG A 236 -17.75 -9.93 7.07
CA ARG A 236 -18.43 -8.66 7.31
C ARG A 236 -19.55 -8.76 8.33
N THR A 237 -20.22 -9.90 8.41
CA THR A 237 -21.35 -10.11 9.34
C THR A 237 -20.87 -10.62 10.70
N LEU A 238 -19.96 -11.59 10.73
CA LEU A 238 -19.50 -12.27 11.94
C LEU A 238 -18.25 -11.62 12.55
N CYS A 239 -17.41 -10.96 11.74
CA CYS A 239 -16.12 -10.41 12.16
C CYS A 239 -16.01 -8.88 11.97
N ALA A 240 -17.13 -8.15 11.92
CA ALA A 240 -17.17 -6.72 11.63
C ALA A 240 -16.27 -5.86 12.55
N GLY A 241 -16.10 -6.26 13.81
CA GLY A 241 -15.27 -5.55 14.80
C GLY A 241 -13.80 -5.99 14.85
N VAL A 242 -13.39 -6.93 14.01
CA VAL A 242 -12.04 -7.51 14.07
C VAL A 242 -11.07 -6.69 13.24
N ALA A 243 -10.07 -6.10 13.90
CA ALA A 243 -9.04 -5.32 13.23
C ALA A 243 -8.25 -6.22 12.24
N PRO A 244 -8.03 -5.75 10.99
CA PRO A 244 -7.29 -6.53 10.00
C PRO A 244 -5.83 -6.74 10.42
N GLY A 245 -5.20 -7.80 9.86
CA GLY A 245 -3.80 -8.15 10.11
C GLY A 245 -3.59 -9.10 11.29
N GLY A 246 -2.40 -9.70 11.34
CA GLY A 246 -1.96 -10.59 12.43
C GLY A 246 -2.80 -11.87 12.60
N GLY A 247 -3.49 -12.33 11.55
CA GLY A 247 -4.32 -13.55 11.63
C GLY A 247 -5.64 -13.41 12.38
N ARG A 248 -5.96 -12.23 12.94
CA ARG A 248 -7.16 -12.03 13.79
C ARG A 248 -8.47 -12.39 13.10
N ILE A 249 -8.60 -12.04 11.81
CA ILE A 249 -9.78 -12.38 11.02
C ILE A 249 -9.92 -13.90 10.86
N VAL A 250 -8.81 -14.63 10.69
CA VAL A 250 -8.81 -16.09 10.59
C VAL A 250 -9.29 -16.70 11.90
N GLN A 251 -8.82 -16.18 13.04
CA GLN A 251 -9.24 -16.66 14.35
C GLN A 251 -10.72 -16.39 14.63
N CYS A 252 -11.23 -15.24 14.18
CA CYS A 252 -12.66 -14.95 14.24
C CYS A 252 -13.49 -15.91 13.38
N ILE A 253 -13.06 -16.18 12.14
CA ILE A 253 -13.72 -17.16 11.26
C ILE A 253 -13.72 -18.56 11.90
N ALA A 254 -12.57 -18.99 12.45
CA ALA A 254 -12.46 -20.28 13.14
C ALA A 254 -13.41 -20.38 14.34
N SER A 255 -13.53 -19.31 15.13
CA SER A 255 -14.45 -19.26 16.28
C SER A 255 -15.92 -19.27 15.86
N ASN A 256 -16.23 -18.89 14.61
CA ASN A 256 -17.58 -18.84 14.06
C ASN A 256 -17.82 -19.93 13.00
N ALA A 257 -17.01 -20.99 12.97
CA ALA A 257 -17.03 -22.01 11.91
C ALA A 257 -18.44 -22.59 11.66
N ALA A 258 -19.23 -22.79 12.71
CA ALA A 258 -20.61 -23.28 12.60
C ALA A 258 -21.55 -22.31 11.88
N SER A 259 -21.32 -21.00 12.04
CA SER A 259 -22.16 -19.92 11.50
C SER A 259 -21.75 -19.44 10.11
N LEU A 260 -20.65 -19.98 9.55
CA LEU A 260 -20.21 -19.62 8.21
C LEU A 260 -21.20 -20.08 7.14
N SER A 261 -21.29 -19.30 6.06
CA SER A 261 -22.03 -19.67 4.85
C SER A 261 -21.49 -20.97 4.24
N PRO A 262 -22.34 -21.72 3.51
CA PRO A 262 -21.91 -22.93 2.80
C PRO A 262 -20.72 -22.66 1.87
N ALA A 263 -20.76 -21.56 1.11
CA ALA A 263 -19.69 -21.18 0.20
C ALA A 263 -18.35 -20.94 0.89
N CYS A 264 -18.33 -20.33 2.08
CA CYS A 264 -17.11 -20.16 2.84
C CYS A 264 -16.63 -21.49 3.46
N LYS A 265 -17.54 -22.34 3.93
CA LYS A 265 -17.20 -23.67 4.46
C LYS A 265 -16.56 -24.57 3.41
N ASP A 266 -17.11 -24.60 2.20
CA ASP A 266 -16.60 -25.41 1.10
C ASP A 266 -15.16 -25.06 0.73
N VAL A 267 -14.85 -23.75 0.72
CA VAL A 267 -13.49 -23.27 0.44
C VAL A 267 -12.52 -23.52 1.59
N LEU A 268 -13.01 -23.55 2.84
CA LEU A 268 -12.18 -23.82 4.01
C LEU A 268 -11.98 -25.31 4.29
N ALA A 269 -12.87 -26.18 3.81
CA ALA A 269 -12.82 -27.63 4.00
C ALA A 269 -11.44 -28.27 3.71
N PRO A 270 -10.75 -27.98 2.59
CA PRO A 270 -9.42 -28.57 2.33
C PRO A 270 -8.31 -28.09 3.28
N PHE A 271 -8.53 -26.98 4.00
CA PHE A 271 -7.59 -26.42 4.97
C PHE A 271 -7.89 -26.83 6.41
N ALA A 272 -9.10 -27.34 6.68
CA ALA A 272 -9.52 -27.79 8.02
C ALA A 272 -9.02 -29.21 8.38
N ALA A 273 -8.58 -29.98 7.38
CA ALA A 273 -8.12 -31.36 7.53
C ALA A 273 -6.58 -31.50 7.64
N GLN A 274 -5.85 -30.39 7.79
CA GLN A 274 -4.39 -30.35 7.90
C GLN A 274 -3.95 -29.98 9.32
#